data_AF-A0A807N317-F1
#
_entry.id   AF-A0A807N317-F1
#
_cell.length_a   1.000
_cell.length_b   1.000
_cell.length_c   1.000
_cell.angle_alpha   90.00
_cell.angle_beta   90.00
_cell.angle_gamma   90.00
#
_symmetry.space_group_name_H-M   'P 1'
#
loop_
_entity.id
_entity.type
_entity.pdbx_description
1 polymer ?
#
loop_
_entity_poly.entity_id
_entity_poly.type
_entity_poly.pdbx_seq_one_letter_code
_entity_poly.pdbx_strand_id
1 'polypeptide(L)'
;MSRRSGGHRTVAVDVDAPSARAQRSWPWPWYLPALVGPLAVLAAAWLLLAAAAVVGWLTSPEADAGAALRLAGQVLILAHGGPVDIAGVLVSMAPLGLTALLVFLALPVVGVAARQASEAWPHLDAEGTVLRVAGAFGGTYALAVTVLGALLGSASPRLAAGGLTVGAIAGLWGASRALAYDPTAVWPGWLRAVPRALAAATLTVLAGAAAALAVGLVLGRDAVTAIVEGLDGGPAGVTLLVVLHLLYLPNLVLAAASWILGAGVTLGDGSLLSMAGADVGLLPAIPAFGIVPPGEGSWSALWWLTVGVVAGALAGVAVAWARPRARFDETALVGGLSGVAAGLLLTVLAALGAGGLGADRLAHLGARVGELAVFAPTLLGLAGLVSGLFVGLARRPRAD
;
A
#
# COMPACT_ATOMS: atom_id res chain seq x y z
N MET A 1 73.06 6.23 -43.60
CA MET A 1 72.54 5.32 -42.54
C MET A 1 72.94 5.97 -41.23
N SER A 2 72.10 6.39 -40.28
CA SER A 2 70.89 5.79 -39.71
C SER A 2 69.99 6.88 -39.10
N ARG A 3 68.69 6.81 -39.39
CA ARG A 3 67.62 7.61 -38.76
C ARG A 3 67.49 7.24 -37.27
N ARG A 4 67.31 8.22 -36.38
CA ARG A 4 66.69 8.00 -35.05
C ARG A 4 65.40 8.81 -34.98
N SER A 5 64.32 8.08 -34.82
CA SER A 5 62.92 8.51 -34.82
C SER A 5 62.59 9.34 -33.58
N GLY A 6 61.95 10.49 -33.79
CA GLY A 6 61.23 11.21 -32.75
C GLY A 6 60.05 10.37 -32.28
N GLY A 7 60.03 10.03 -31.00
CA GLY A 7 58.90 9.35 -30.37
C GLY A 7 57.72 10.30 -30.26
N HIS A 8 56.68 10.08 -31.06
CA HIS A 8 55.37 10.66 -30.82
C HIS A 8 54.82 10.11 -29.51
N ARG A 9 54.76 10.93 -28.46
CA ARG A 9 53.90 10.67 -27.30
C ARG A 9 52.46 10.93 -27.73
N THR A 10 51.75 9.88 -28.09
CA THR A 10 50.29 9.91 -28.19
C THR A 10 49.71 9.99 -26.78
N VAL A 11 49.26 11.18 -26.38
CA VAL A 11 48.36 11.35 -25.24
C VAL A 11 47.02 10.77 -25.68
N ALA A 12 46.66 9.61 -25.15
CA ALA A 12 45.31 9.08 -25.29
C ALA A 12 44.38 10.02 -24.51
N VAL A 13 43.71 10.93 -25.22
CA VAL A 13 42.56 11.65 -24.69
C VAL A 13 41.41 10.67 -24.77
N ASP A 14 41.01 10.14 -23.62
CA ASP A 14 39.81 9.32 -23.47
C ASP A 14 38.59 10.25 -23.69
N VAL A 15 37.98 10.16 -24.87
CA VAL A 15 36.88 11.05 -25.29
C VAL A 15 35.50 10.49 -24.89
N ASP A 16 35.45 9.32 -24.26
CA ASP A 16 34.19 8.60 -23.99
C ASP A 16 33.81 8.56 -22.50
N ALA A 17 34.45 9.33 -21.63
CA ALA A 17 33.87 9.57 -20.31
C ALA A 17 32.61 10.43 -20.49
N PRO A 18 31.38 9.91 -20.26
CA PRO A 18 30.22 10.79 -20.19
C PRO A 18 30.55 11.80 -19.11
N SER A 19 30.65 13.07 -19.50
CA SER A 19 30.81 14.17 -18.54
C SER A 19 29.72 13.96 -17.51
N ALA A 20 30.12 13.51 -16.31
CA ALA A 20 29.23 13.40 -15.18
C ALA A 20 28.66 14.80 -15.04
N ARG A 21 27.41 15.00 -15.49
CA ARG A 21 26.74 16.29 -15.35
C ARG A 21 26.92 16.63 -13.88
N ALA A 22 27.70 17.65 -13.60
CA ALA A 22 27.87 18.17 -12.26
C ALA A 22 26.44 18.43 -11.79
N GLN A 23 25.91 17.52 -10.98
CA GLN A 23 24.60 17.68 -10.41
C GLN A 23 24.71 18.98 -9.64
N ARG A 24 23.95 20.00 -10.05
CA ARG A 24 23.86 21.26 -9.34
C ARG A 24 23.39 20.92 -7.93
N SER A 25 24.34 20.73 -7.01
CA SER A 25 24.09 20.55 -5.59
C SER A 25 23.61 21.91 -5.11
N TRP A 26 22.29 22.08 -5.11
CA TRP A 26 21.68 23.24 -4.49
C TRP A 26 22.12 23.24 -3.01
N PRO A 27 22.70 24.33 -2.48
CA PRO A 27 23.49 24.31 -1.24
C PRO A 27 22.65 24.21 0.05
N TRP A 28 21.45 23.66 -0.04
CA TRP A 28 20.56 23.55 1.10
C TRP A 28 21.02 22.43 2.04
N PRO A 29 21.07 22.70 3.35
CA PRO A 29 21.41 21.68 4.32
C PRO A 29 20.30 20.62 4.42
N TRP A 30 20.72 19.38 4.66
CA TRP A 30 19.85 18.19 4.67
C TRP A 30 18.62 18.29 5.60
N TYR A 31 18.72 19.06 6.69
CA TYR A 31 17.63 19.23 7.64
C TYR A 31 16.44 20.01 7.06
N LEU A 32 16.64 20.83 6.03
CA LEU A 32 15.54 21.56 5.39
C LEU A 32 14.54 20.59 4.72
N PRO A 33 14.92 19.74 3.75
CA PRO A 33 13.98 18.76 3.18
C PRO A 33 13.56 17.70 4.21
N ALA A 34 14.37 17.40 5.23
CA ALA A 34 13.96 16.44 6.27
C ALA A 34 12.85 17.00 7.19
N LEU A 35 12.90 18.28 7.58
CA LEU A 35 11.97 18.86 8.56
C LEU A 35 10.82 19.63 7.91
N VAL A 36 11.08 20.34 6.80
CA VAL A 36 10.06 21.11 6.06
C VAL A 36 9.36 20.23 5.01
N GLY A 37 10.05 19.22 4.49
CA GLY A 37 9.51 18.29 3.51
C GLY A 37 8.19 17.64 3.90
N PRO A 38 8.04 17.08 5.12
CA PRO A 38 6.77 16.55 5.61
C PRO A 38 5.63 17.56 5.55
N LEU A 39 5.88 18.81 5.92
CA LEU A 39 4.89 19.89 5.87
C LEU A 39 4.47 20.17 4.43
N ALA A 40 5.43 20.20 3.50
CA ALA A 40 5.15 20.39 2.08
C ALA A 40 4.32 19.23 1.50
N VAL A 41 4.61 17.99 1.90
CA VAL A 41 3.82 16.80 1.47
C VAL A 41 2.39 16.89 1.98
N LEU A 42 2.20 17.19 3.26
CA LEU A 42 0.88 17.33 3.87
C LEU A 42 0.10 18.51 3.27
N ALA A 43 0.76 19.64 3.03
CA ALA A 43 0.16 20.80 2.39
C ALA A 43 -0.24 20.49 0.94
N ALA A 44 0.61 19.81 0.16
CA ALA A 44 0.29 19.41 -1.20
C ALA A 44 -0.93 18.46 -1.25
N ALA A 45 -0.97 17.46 -0.38
CA ALA A 45 -2.11 16.55 -0.27
C ALA A 45 -3.39 17.28 0.17
N TRP A 46 -3.28 18.18 1.15
CA TRP A 46 -4.40 19.01 1.59
C TRP A 46 -4.91 19.90 0.45
N LEU A 47 -4.05 20.52 -0.36
CA LEU A 47 -4.46 21.33 -1.50
C LEU A 47 -5.22 20.53 -2.56
N LEU A 48 -4.80 19.29 -2.83
CA LEU A 48 -5.52 18.38 -3.74
C LEU A 48 -6.93 18.06 -3.22
N LEU A 49 -7.04 17.76 -1.92
CA LEU A 49 -8.32 17.48 -1.27
C LEU A 49 -9.21 18.73 -1.18
N ALA A 50 -8.63 19.88 -0.88
CA ALA A 50 -9.31 21.16 -0.82
C ALA A 50 -9.85 21.55 -2.19
N ALA A 51 -9.08 21.34 -3.27
CA ALA A 51 -9.57 21.55 -4.62
C ALA A 51 -10.81 20.69 -4.94
N ALA A 52 -10.78 19.40 -4.59
CA ALA A 52 -11.94 18.51 -4.76
C ALA A 52 -13.14 18.95 -3.90
N ALA A 53 -12.91 19.34 -2.64
CA ALA A 53 -13.96 19.82 -1.75
C ALA A 53 -14.59 21.14 -2.23
N VAL A 54 -13.77 22.05 -2.77
CA VAL A 54 -14.22 23.32 -3.37
C VAL A 54 -15.09 23.07 -4.60
N VAL A 55 -14.76 22.09 -5.44
CA VAL A 55 -15.63 21.69 -6.56
C VAL A 55 -17.01 21.27 -6.05
N GLY A 56 -17.09 20.46 -5.00
CA GLY A 56 -18.37 20.06 -4.40
C GLY A 56 -19.13 21.22 -3.75
N TRP A 57 -18.42 22.17 -3.14
CA TRP A 57 -19.00 23.39 -2.60
C TRP A 57 -19.59 24.29 -3.69
N LEU A 58 -18.87 24.49 -4.80
CA LEU A 58 -19.33 25.33 -5.93
C LEU A 58 -20.61 24.80 -6.59
N THR A 59 -20.93 23.52 -6.43
CA THR A 59 -22.16 22.91 -6.94
C THR A 59 -23.29 22.82 -5.90
N SER A 60 -23.06 23.32 -4.68
CA SER A 60 -23.99 23.16 -3.55
C SER A 60 -24.44 24.54 -3.02
N PRO A 61 -25.67 25.00 -3.31
CA PRO A 61 -26.15 26.34 -2.96
C PRO A 61 -26.15 26.65 -1.44
N GLU A 62 -26.29 25.62 -0.62
CA GLU A 62 -26.43 25.72 0.84
C GLU A 62 -25.10 25.49 1.58
N ALA A 63 -24.02 25.17 0.87
CA ALA A 63 -22.77 24.74 1.48
C ALA A 63 -21.87 25.93 1.89
N ASP A 64 -21.18 25.78 3.02
CA ASP A 64 -20.18 26.72 3.51
C ASP A 64 -18.76 26.38 3.00
N ALA A 65 -18.02 27.39 2.54
CA ALA A 65 -16.65 27.21 2.04
C ALA A 65 -15.69 26.76 3.16
N GLY A 66 -15.89 27.26 4.38
CA GLY A 66 -15.12 26.86 5.56
C GLY A 66 -15.32 25.38 5.90
N ALA A 67 -16.55 24.88 5.78
CA ALA A 67 -16.88 23.47 5.93
C ALA A 67 -16.18 22.59 4.88
N ALA A 68 -16.12 23.03 3.63
CA ALA A 68 -15.41 22.30 2.57
C ALA A 68 -13.89 22.19 2.82
N LEU A 69 -13.25 23.29 3.26
CA LEU A 69 -11.83 23.28 3.62
C LEU A 69 -11.55 22.44 4.88
N ARG A 70 -12.49 22.44 5.84
CA ARG A 70 -12.43 21.57 7.03
C ARG A 70 -12.52 20.10 6.64
N LEU A 71 -13.43 19.75 5.73
CA LEU A 71 -13.58 18.38 5.21
C LEU A 71 -12.26 17.87 4.60
N ALA A 72 -11.56 18.70 3.82
CA ALA A 72 -10.25 18.33 3.28
C ALA A 72 -9.22 18.00 4.37
N GLY A 73 -9.21 18.77 5.48
CA GLY A 73 -8.39 18.49 6.65
C GLY A 73 -8.79 17.20 7.38
N GLN A 74 -10.10 16.94 7.51
CA GLN A 74 -10.62 15.72 8.13
C GLN A 74 -10.30 14.46 7.31
N VAL A 75 -10.41 14.53 5.98
CA VAL A 75 -10.02 13.42 5.09
C VAL A 75 -8.51 13.17 5.15
N LEU A 76 -7.70 14.22 5.31
CA LEU A 76 -6.26 14.07 5.53
C LEU A 76 -5.95 13.39 6.88
N ILE A 77 -6.71 13.67 7.94
CA ILE A 77 -6.62 12.96 9.23
C ILE A 77 -7.02 11.49 9.07
N LEU A 78 -8.11 11.20 8.34
CA LEU A 78 -8.56 9.85 8.03
C LEU A 78 -7.51 9.02 7.31
N ALA A 79 -6.69 9.63 6.44
CA ALA A 79 -5.59 8.95 5.75
C ALA A 79 -4.55 8.32 6.70
N HIS A 80 -4.55 8.73 7.97
CA HIS A 80 -3.69 8.21 9.03
C HIS A 80 -4.47 7.32 10.01
N GLY A 81 -5.74 7.00 9.73
CA GLY A 81 -6.60 6.19 10.60
C GLY A 81 -7.12 6.92 11.83
N GLY A 82 -6.94 8.25 11.93
CA GLY A 82 -7.58 9.05 12.97
C GLY A 82 -9.09 9.15 12.69
N PRO A 83 -9.98 8.74 13.60
CA PRO A 83 -11.41 8.88 13.39
C PRO A 83 -11.79 10.38 13.40
N VAL A 84 -12.75 10.74 12.55
CA VAL A 84 -13.24 12.11 12.42
C VAL A 84 -14.76 12.12 12.40
N ASP A 85 -15.34 13.19 12.92
CA ASP A 85 -16.78 13.46 12.81
C ASP A 85 -17.03 14.34 11.58
N ILE A 86 -17.76 13.81 10.60
CA ILE A 86 -18.18 14.54 9.40
C ILE A 86 -19.70 14.71 9.49
N ALA A 87 -20.15 15.94 9.76
CA ALA A 87 -21.57 16.29 9.84
C ALA A 87 -22.37 15.43 10.85
N GLY A 88 -21.79 15.11 12.02
CA GLY A 88 -22.42 14.29 13.06
C GLY A 88 -22.24 12.79 12.85
N VAL A 89 -21.50 12.37 11.82
CA VAL A 89 -21.25 10.97 11.48
C VAL A 89 -19.79 10.63 11.76
N LEU A 90 -19.56 9.67 12.65
CA LEU A 90 -18.23 9.17 12.96
C LEU A 90 -17.71 8.29 11.82
N VAL A 91 -16.65 8.74 11.16
CA VAL A 91 -15.94 8.00 10.13
C VAL A 91 -14.57 7.58 10.67
N SER A 92 -14.21 6.31 10.50
CA SER A 92 -12.95 5.74 10.98
C SER A 92 -12.21 4.90 9.94
N MET A 93 -12.86 4.57 8.83
CA MET A 93 -12.20 3.87 7.72
C MET A 93 -11.20 4.79 7.03
N ALA A 94 -9.94 4.38 6.96
CA ALA A 94 -8.89 5.14 6.30
C ALA A 94 -8.94 4.92 4.77
N PRO A 95 -8.95 5.97 3.93
CA PRO A 95 -8.79 5.83 2.49
C PRO A 95 -7.34 5.46 2.15
N LEU A 96 -7.05 4.16 2.02
CA LEU A 96 -5.68 3.66 1.86
C LEU A 96 -5.01 4.15 0.57
N GLY A 97 -5.77 4.53 -0.46
CA GLY A 97 -5.25 5.16 -1.66
C GLY A 97 -4.64 6.54 -1.36
N LEU A 98 -5.25 7.30 -0.46
CA LEU A 98 -4.68 8.57 0.02
C LEU A 98 -3.44 8.34 0.89
N THR A 99 -3.47 7.33 1.77
CA THR A 99 -2.30 6.94 2.57
C THR A 99 -1.12 6.56 1.67
N ALA A 100 -1.37 5.77 0.62
CA ALA A 100 -0.35 5.38 -0.36
C ALA A 100 0.17 6.59 -1.16
N LEU A 101 -0.73 7.51 -1.55
CA LEU A 101 -0.34 8.76 -2.22
C LEU A 101 0.58 9.62 -1.34
N LEU A 102 0.29 9.75 -0.05
CA LEU A 102 1.14 10.48 0.90
C LEU A 102 2.55 9.88 1.00
N VAL A 103 2.64 8.54 1.11
CA VAL A 103 3.94 7.86 1.09
C VAL A 103 4.66 8.13 -0.23
N PHE A 104 3.98 8.00 -1.37
CA PHE A 104 4.54 8.22 -2.70
C PHE A 104 5.07 9.65 -2.89
N LEU A 105 4.31 10.66 -2.48
CA LEU A 105 4.71 12.07 -2.54
C LEU A 105 5.92 12.36 -1.63
N ALA A 106 6.05 11.65 -0.51
CA ALA A 106 7.17 11.80 0.42
C ALA A 106 8.48 11.18 -0.08
N LEU A 107 8.44 10.10 -0.88
CA LEU A 107 9.64 9.39 -1.34
C LEU A 107 10.71 10.31 -1.99
N PRO A 108 10.40 11.17 -2.99
CA PRO A 108 11.41 12.02 -3.60
C PRO A 108 11.97 13.05 -2.61
N VAL A 109 11.13 13.58 -1.71
CA VAL A 109 11.53 14.59 -0.72
C VAL A 109 12.51 14.01 0.29
N VAL A 110 12.19 12.85 0.85
CA VAL A 110 13.08 12.09 1.72
C VAL A 110 14.37 11.73 0.98
N GLY A 111 14.26 11.34 -0.29
CA GLY A 111 15.42 10.98 -1.09
C GLY A 111 16.40 12.13 -1.34
N VAL A 112 15.92 13.37 -1.45
CA VAL A 112 16.78 14.56 -1.49
C VAL A 112 17.48 14.77 -0.14
N ALA A 113 16.72 14.69 0.96
CA ALA A 113 17.27 14.81 2.31
C ALA A 113 18.36 13.76 2.60
N ALA A 114 18.15 12.52 2.18
CA ALA A 114 19.09 11.43 2.39
C ALA A 114 20.42 11.62 1.64
N ARG A 115 20.38 12.07 0.38
CA ARG A 115 21.60 12.37 -0.40
C ARG A 115 22.39 13.51 0.23
N GLN A 116 21.72 14.61 0.56
CA GLN A 116 22.37 15.75 1.22
C GLN A 116 22.96 15.37 2.59
N ALA A 117 22.26 14.53 3.35
CA ALA A 117 22.76 14.04 4.63
C ALA A 117 24.01 13.16 4.46
N SER A 118 24.05 12.31 3.43
CA SER A 118 25.22 11.48 3.14
C SER A 118 26.46 12.29 2.76
N GLU A 119 26.28 13.42 2.08
CA GLU A 119 27.37 14.36 1.77
C GLU A 119 27.82 15.14 3.02
N ALA A 120 26.88 15.52 3.88
CA ALA A 120 27.17 16.25 5.13
C ALA A 120 27.83 15.38 6.21
N TRP A 121 27.56 14.07 6.19
CA TRP A 121 28.07 13.11 7.17
C TRP A 121 28.85 11.96 6.50
N PRO A 122 30.02 12.25 5.89
CA PRO A 122 30.78 11.24 5.15
C PRO A 122 31.34 10.10 6.02
N HIS A 123 31.30 10.26 7.36
CA HIS A 123 31.75 9.28 8.34
C HIS A 123 30.65 8.31 8.77
N LEU A 124 29.38 8.59 8.45
CA LEU A 124 28.27 7.67 8.74
C LEU A 124 28.11 6.68 7.60
N ASP A 125 27.80 5.44 7.96
CA ASP A 125 27.35 4.46 6.99
C ASP A 125 25.95 4.81 6.45
N ALA A 126 25.55 4.09 5.40
CA ALA A 126 24.25 4.28 4.78
C ALA A 126 23.11 4.02 5.78
N GLU A 127 23.24 2.98 6.62
CA GLU A 127 22.25 2.64 7.66
C GLU A 127 22.05 3.79 8.65
N GLY A 128 23.13 4.31 9.25
CA GLY A 128 23.07 5.42 10.19
C GLY A 128 22.48 6.69 9.56
N THR A 129 22.80 6.96 8.29
CA THR A 129 22.21 8.08 7.54
C THR A 129 20.71 7.88 7.31
N VAL A 130 20.30 6.68 6.87
CA VAL A 130 18.88 6.31 6.65
C VAL A 130 18.09 6.49 7.94
N LEU A 131 18.56 5.95 9.07
CA LEU A 131 17.84 6.01 10.34
C LEU A 131 17.67 7.44 10.86
N ARG A 132 18.68 8.29 10.74
CA ARG A 132 18.61 9.70 11.18
C ARG A 132 17.66 10.52 10.31
N VAL A 133 17.75 10.37 9.00
CA VAL A 133 16.87 11.09 8.06
C VAL A 133 15.43 10.61 8.19
N ALA A 134 15.22 9.30 8.27
CA ALA A 134 13.89 8.71 8.49
C ALA A 134 13.30 9.13 9.84
N GLY A 135 14.10 9.17 10.90
CA GLY A 135 13.67 9.63 12.22
C GLY A 135 13.28 11.12 12.23
N ALA A 136 14.10 11.99 11.63
CA ALA A 136 13.79 13.41 11.53
C ALA A 136 12.52 13.68 10.69
N PHE A 137 12.41 13.05 9.52
CA PHE A 137 11.26 13.17 8.63
C PHE A 137 9.99 12.58 9.27
N GLY A 138 10.08 11.35 9.79
CA GLY A 138 8.95 10.67 10.42
C GLY A 138 8.46 11.38 11.68
N GLY A 139 9.38 11.89 12.51
CA GLY A 139 9.03 12.63 13.73
C GLY A 139 8.31 13.95 13.44
N THR A 140 8.81 14.73 12.48
CA THR A 140 8.15 15.98 12.07
C THR A 140 6.82 15.73 11.36
N TYR A 141 6.73 14.69 10.53
CA TYR A 141 5.48 14.25 9.91
C TYR A 141 4.42 13.89 10.95
N ALA A 142 4.77 13.03 11.91
CA ALA A 142 3.85 12.60 12.98
C ALA A 142 3.39 13.78 13.85
N LEU A 143 4.32 14.68 14.20
CA LEU A 143 4.00 15.89 14.95
C LEU A 143 3.03 16.77 14.17
N ALA A 144 3.29 17.04 12.89
CA ALA A 144 2.45 17.89 12.06
C ALA A 144 1.02 17.36 11.93
N VAL A 145 0.86 16.05 11.68
CA VAL A 145 -0.45 15.40 11.61
C VAL A 145 -1.18 15.45 12.95
N THR A 146 -0.46 15.26 14.06
CA THR A 146 -1.05 15.32 15.41
C THR A 146 -1.52 16.73 15.76
N VAL A 147 -0.72 17.75 15.42
CA VAL A 147 -1.08 19.17 15.59
C VAL A 147 -2.30 19.51 14.75
N LEU A 148 -2.35 19.08 13.48
CA LEU A 148 -3.52 19.25 12.62
C LEU A 148 -4.77 18.60 13.25
N GLY A 149 -4.63 17.37 13.78
CA GLY A 149 -5.69 16.69 14.52
C GLY A 149 -6.20 17.49 15.71
N ALA A 150 -5.30 18.06 16.52
CA ALA A 150 -5.66 18.89 17.65
C ALA A 150 -6.38 20.18 17.23
N LEU A 151 -5.92 20.86 16.18
CA LEU A 151 -6.55 22.06 15.64
C LEU A 151 -7.97 21.79 15.11
N LEU A 152 -8.22 20.59 14.59
CA LEU A 152 -9.52 20.16 14.09
C LEU A 152 -10.37 19.39 15.11
N GLY A 153 -9.94 19.32 16.39
CA GLY A 153 -10.67 18.65 17.46
C GLY A 153 -10.77 17.13 17.33
N SER A 154 -9.89 16.50 16.52
CA SER A 154 -9.86 15.06 16.23
C SER A 154 -8.56 14.39 16.69
N ALA A 155 -7.90 14.96 17.69
CA ALA A 155 -6.67 14.40 18.25
C ALA A 155 -6.94 13.03 18.89
N SER A 156 -6.16 12.02 18.50
CA SER A 156 -6.26 10.68 19.07
C SER A 156 -4.90 9.97 19.06
N PRO A 157 -4.66 8.99 19.96
CA PRO A 157 -3.46 8.16 19.92
C PRO A 157 -3.33 7.39 18.59
N ARG A 158 -4.46 6.98 18.00
CA ARG A 158 -4.52 6.30 16.70
C ARG A 158 -3.99 7.20 15.58
N LEU A 159 -4.37 8.48 15.58
CA LEU A 159 -3.85 9.47 14.63
C LEU A 159 -2.33 9.64 14.75
N ALA A 160 -1.83 9.77 15.99
CA ALA A 160 -0.39 9.92 16.22
C ALA A 160 0.39 8.67 15.76
N ALA A 161 -0.11 7.47 16.08
CA ALA A 161 0.47 6.22 15.63
C ALA A 161 0.45 6.06 14.10
N GLY A 162 -0.66 6.44 13.45
CA GLY A 162 -0.78 6.43 12.00
C GLY A 162 0.15 7.43 11.31
N GLY A 163 0.25 8.65 11.84
CA GLY A 163 1.21 9.67 11.40
C GLY A 163 2.65 9.16 11.49
N LEU A 164 3.02 8.56 12.63
CA LEU A 164 4.34 7.95 12.82
C LEU A 164 4.58 6.78 11.84
N THR A 165 3.58 5.94 11.61
CA THR A 165 3.68 4.79 10.71
C THR A 165 3.91 5.25 9.27
N VAL A 166 3.10 6.19 8.78
CA VAL A 166 3.24 6.73 7.42
C VAL A 166 4.58 7.45 7.26
N GLY A 167 4.95 8.29 8.24
CA GLY A 167 6.23 9.00 8.24
C GLY A 167 7.44 8.07 8.28
N ALA A 168 7.39 7.00 9.09
CA ALA A 168 8.46 6.01 9.18
C ALA A 168 8.58 5.17 7.90
N ILE A 169 7.46 4.72 7.32
CA ILE A 169 7.47 3.99 6.05
C ILE A 169 8.07 4.87 4.94
N ALA A 170 7.59 6.10 4.80
CA ALA A 170 8.10 7.03 3.80
C ALA A 170 9.58 7.38 4.01
N GLY A 171 9.96 7.64 5.27
CA GLY A 171 11.33 7.96 5.68
C GLY A 171 12.31 6.82 5.38
N LEU A 172 12.01 5.61 5.87
CA LEU A 172 12.88 4.45 5.69
C LEU A 172 12.95 4.05 4.22
N TRP A 173 11.81 3.98 3.52
CA TRP A 173 11.77 3.57 2.12
C TRP A 173 12.44 4.60 1.21
N GLY A 174 12.10 5.88 1.36
CA GLY A 174 12.65 6.97 0.56
C GLY A 174 14.17 7.09 0.73
N ALA A 175 14.65 7.06 1.97
CA ALA A 175 16.08 7.18 2.26
C ALA A 175 16.86 5.94 1.78
N SER A 176 16.35 4.74 2.05
CA SER A 176 17.02 3.49 1.61
C SER A 176 17.12 3.43 0.08
N ARG A 177 16.04 3.78 -0.63
CA ARG A 177 16.04 3.82 -2.10
C ARG A 177 17.02 4.87 -2.65
N ALA A 178 17.10 6.04 -2.02
CA ALA A 178 17.97 7.12 -2.49
C ALA A 178 19.47 6.80 -2.34
N LEU A 179 19.82 6.07 -1.28
CA LEU A 179 21.19 5.67 -0.97
C LEU A 179 21.53 4.25 -1.45
N ALA A 180 20.61 3.59 -2.18
CA ALA A 180 20.73 2.18 -2.58
C ALA A 180 21.07 1.24 -1.41
N TYR A 181 20.58 1.56 -0.21
CA TYR A 181 20.77 0.76 0.98
C TYR A 181 19.79 -0.42 0.97
N ASP A 182 20.33 -1.63 1.06
CA ASP A 182 19.55 -2.87 1.18
C ASP A 182 19.62 -3.38 2.63
N PRO A 183 18.53 -3.23 3.42
CA PRO A 183 18.51 -3.69 4.81
C PRO A 183 18.60 -5.23 4.94
N THR A 184 18.38 -5.96 3.84
CA THR A 184 18.45 -7.42 3.83
C THR A 184 19.87 -7.95 3.59
N ALA A 185 20.84 -7.08 3.30
CA ALA A 185 22.21 -7.48 3.02
C ALA A 185 22.89 -8.22 4.18
N VAL A 186 22.57 -7.82 5.42
CA VAL A 186 23.07 -8.43 6.67
C VAL A 186 22.28 -9.67 7.11
N TRP A 187 21.19 -10.02 6.42
CA TRP A 187 20.34 -11.15 6.83
C TRP A 187 20.98 -12.51 6.48
N PRO A 188 20.69 -13.55 7.27
CA PRO A 188 21.02 -14.93 6.91
C PRO A 188 20.53 -15.27 5.50
N GLY A 189 21.31 -16.07 4.76
CA GLY A 189 20.99 -16.41 3.36
C GLY A 189 19.61 -17.04 3.16
N TRP A 190 19.09 -17.76 4.17
CA TRP A 190 17.75 -18.33 4.14
C TRP A 190 16.63 -17.29 4.23
N LEU A 191 16.86 -16.16 4.89
CA LEU A 191 15.87 -15.10 5.10
C LEU A 191 15.84 -14.09 3.94
N ARG A 192 16.94 -13.94 3.20
CA ARG A 192 17.04 -13.01 2.04
C ARG A 192 16.06 -13.30 0.90
N ALA A 193 15.53 -14.53 0.81
CA ALA A 193 14.52 -14.90 -0.17
C ALA A 193 13.09 -14.50 0.25
N VAL A 194 12.85 -14.35 1.56
CA VAL A 194 11.51 -14.17 2.14
C VAL A 194 10.82 -12.91 1.62
N PRO A 195 11.46 -11.72 1.56
CA PRO A 195 10.79 -10.52 1.05
C PRO A 195 10.29 -10.66 -0.40
N ARG A 196 11.05 -11.33 -1.27
CA ARG A 196 10.62 -11.58 -2.66
C ARG A 196 9.47 -12.58 -2.72
N ALA A 197 9.52 -13.64 -1.93
CA ALA A 197 8.44 -14.62 -1.85
C ALA A 197 7.15 -14.01 -1.29
N LEU A 198 7.29 -13.18 -0.25
CA LEU A 198 6.20 -12.41 0.35
C LEU A 198 5.58 -11.45 -0.68
N ALA A 199 6.41 -10.69 -1.39
CA ALA A 199 5.94 -9.79 -2.43
C ALA A 199 5.22 -10.53 -3.57
N ALA A 200 5.76 -11.66 -4.04
CA ALA A 200 5.14 -12.46 -5.09
C ALA A 200 3.75 -12.97 -4.66
N ALA A 201 3.63 -13.52 -3.45
CA ALA A 201 2.36 -14.01 -2.93
C ALA A 201 1.34 -12.88 -2.75
N THR A 202 1.73 -11.81 -2.06
CA THR A 202 0.85 -10.65 -1.81
C THR A 202 0.40 -10.01 -3.12
N LEU A 203 1.30 -9.76 -4.07
CA LEU A 203 0.94 -9.18 -5.37
C LEU A 203 0.02 -10.09 -6.19
N THR A 204 0.21 -11.42 -6.10
CA THR A 204 -0.68 -12.37 -6.78
C THR A 204 -2.09 -12.31 -6.22
N VAL A 205 -2.25 -12.27 -4.89
CA VAL A 205 -3.57 -12.10 -4.26
C VAL A 205 -4.19 -10.76 -4.63
N LEU A 206 -3.43 -9.66 -4.55
CA LEU A 206 -3.94 -8.33 -4.90
C LEU A 206 -4.35 -8.24 -6.38
N ALA A 207 -3.61 -8.89 -7.29
CA ALA A 207 -3.97 -8.97 -8.70
C ALA A 207 -5.25 -9.79 -8.91
N GLY A 208 -5.39 -10.94 -8.26
CA GLY A 208 -6.62 -11.72 -8.32
C GLY A 208 -7.82 -11.01 -7.69
N ALA A 209 -7.60 -10.25 -6.62
CA ALA A 209 -8.65 -9.46 -5.97
C ALA A 209 -9.09 -8.28 -6.84
N ALA A 210 -8.15 -7.61 -7.51
CA ALA A 210 -8.47 -6.58 -8.50
C ALA A 210 -9.23 -7.17 -9.70
N ALA A 211 -8.86 -8.38 -10.15
CA ALA A 211 -9.60 -9.08 -11.20
C ALA A 211 -11.03 -9.46 -10.76
N ALA A 212 -11.20 -9.96 -9.53
CA ALA A 212 -12.52 -10.26 -8.98
C ALA A 212 -13.39 -9.01 -8.85
N LEU A 213 -12.81 -7.90 -8.38
CA LEU A 213 -13.48 -6.61 -8.30
C LEU A 213 -13.89 -6.10 -9.70
N ALA A 214 -13.02 -6.23 -10.70
CA ALA A 214 -13.32 -5.85 -12.07
C ALA A 214 -14.46 -6.70 -12.66
N VAL A 215 -14.44 -8.02 -12.43
CA VAL A 215 -15.54 -8.92 -12.83
C VAL A 215 -16.84 -8.52 -12.13
N GLY A 216 -16.80 -8.25 -10.82
CA GLY A 216 -17.95 -7.77 -10.06
C GLY A 216 -18.52 -6.45 -10.60
N LEU A 217 -17.66 -5.49 -10.96
CA LEU A 217 -18.07 -4.23 -11.59
C LEU A 217 -18.72 -4.44 -12.96
N VAL A 218 -18.20 -5.36 -13.77
CA VAL A 218 -18.80 -5.68 -15.08
C VAL A 218 -20.18 -6.32 -14.92
N LEU A 219 -20.32 -7.25 -13.98
CA LEU A 219 -21.58 -7.96 -13.73
C LEU A 219 -22.61 -7.07 -13.03
N GLY A 220 -22.19 -6.21 -12.10
CA GLY A 220 -23.03 -5.30 -11.33
C GLY A 220 -23.23 -3.92 -11.96
N ARG A 221 -22.74 -3.69 -13.18
CA ARG A 221 -22.69 -2.36 -13.81
C ARG A 221 -24.04 -1.63 -13.81
N ASP A 222 -25.13 -2.35 -14.06
CA ASP A 222 -26.47 -1.76 -14.18
C ASP A 222 -26.95 -1.25 -12.81
N ALA A 223 -26.67 -1.99 -11.74
CA ALA A 223 -26.96 -1.58 -10.36
C ALA A 223 -26.07 -0.41 -9.92
N VAL A 224 -24.78 -0.43 -10.27
CA VAL A 224 -23.85 0.68 -10.00
C VAL A 224 -24.34 1.96 -10.69
N THR A 225 -24.72 1.88 -11.97
CA THR A 225 -25.25 3.02 -12.73
C THR A 225 -26.55 3.52 -12.13
N ALA A 226 -27.48 2.65 -11.77
CA ALA A 226 -28.74 3.04 -11.14
C ALA A 226 -28.53 3.78 -9.80
N ILE A 227 -27.55 3.34 -9.00
CA ILE A 227 -27.18 4.04 -7.75
C ILE A 227 -26.60 5.43 -8.06
N VAL A 228 -25.70 5.54 -9.05
CA VAL A 228 -25.09 6.82 -9.44
C VAL A 228 -26.12 7.80 -9.99
N GLU A 229 -27.04 7.33 -10.84
CA GLU A 229 -28.15 8.14 -11.38
C GLU A 229 -29.09 8.59 -10.26
N GLY A 230 -29.38 7.71 -9.29
CA GLY A 230 -30.22 8.04 -8.14
C GLY A 230 -29.63 9.08 -7.18
N LEU A 231 -28.30 9.29 -7.19
CA LEU A 231 -27.65 10.35 -6.42
C LEU A 231 -27.80 11.74 -7.05
N ASP A 232 -28.17 11.82 -8.34
CA ASP A 232 -28.46 13.05 -9.10
C ASP A 232 -27.41 14.18 -8.94
N GLY A 233 -26.13 13.83 -8.78
CA GLY A 233 -25.05 14.79 -8.50
C GLY A 233 -24.49 15.54 -9.72
N GLY A 234 -25.05 15.31 -10.91
CA GLY A 234 -24.54 15.84 -12.18
C GLY A 234 -23.07 15.44 -12.48
N PRO A 235 -22.42 16.05 -13.49
CA PRO A 235 -21.06 15.70 -13.91
C PRO A 235 -19.99 15.92 -12.82
N ALA A 236 -20.16 16.96 -12.00
CA ALA A 236 -19.24 17.26 -10.90
C ALA A 236 -19.34 16.19 -9.80
N GLY A 237 -20.56 15.81 -9.40
CA GLY A 237 -20.79 14.74 -8.43
C GLY A 237 -20.23 13.40 -8.91
N VAL A 238 -20.43 13.05 -10.18
CA VAL A 238 -19.82 11.85 -10.79
C VAL A 238 -18.29 11.90 -10.70
N THR A 239 -17.68 13.04 -11.02
CA THR A 239 -16.22 13.21 -10.93
C THR A 239 -15.71 13.02 -9.49
N LEU A 240 -16.39 13.60 -8.51
CA LEU A 240 -16.04 13.46 -7.10
C LEU A 240 -16.23 12.01 -6.60
N LEU A 241 -17.27 11.32 -7.07
CA LEU A 241 -17.47 9.89 -6.79
C LEU A 241 -16.34 9.04 -7.35
N VAL A 242 -15.88 9.31 -8.57
CA VAL A 242 -14.73 8.61 -9.16
C VAL A 242 -13.47 8.85 -8.32
N VAL A 243 -13.18 10.10 -7.94
CA VAL A 243 -12.05 10.42 -7.07
C VAL A 243 -12.16 9.67 -5.73
N LEU A 244 -13.33 9.68 -5.10
CA LEU A 244 -13.58 8.97 -3.85
C LEU A 244 -13.32 7.46 -3.99
N HIS A 245 -13.84 6.83 -5.04
CA HIS A 245 -13.61 5.39 -5.27
C HIS A 245 -12.15 5.07 -5.57
N LEU A 246 -11.40 5.97 -6.22
CA LEU A 246 -9.95 5.82 -6.40
C LEU A 246 -9.20 5.90 -5.06
N LEU A 247 -9.60 6.79 -4.15
CA LEU A 247 -9.02 6.89 -2.82
C LEU A 247 -9.29 5.64 -1.96
N TYR A 248 -10.45 5.01 -2.12
CA TYR A 248 -10.82 3.77 -1.41
C TYR A 248 -10.53 2.50 -2.22
N LEU A 249 -9.97 2.59 -3.43
CA LEU A 249 -9.73 1.43 -4.29
C LEU A 249 -8.86 0.37 -3.59
N PRO A 250 -7.78 0.70 -2.86
CA PRO A 250 -7.04 -0.32 -2.14
C PRO A 250 -7.85 -1.00 -1.03
N ASN A 251 -8.77 -0.28 -0.37
CA ASN A 251 -9.69 -0.88 0.61
C ASN A 251 -10.61 -1.90 -0.06
N LEU A 252 -11.18 -1.54 -1.22
CA LEU A 252 -12.04 -2.44 -2.00
C LEU A 252 -11.28 -3.68 -2.49
N VAL A 253 -10.03 -3.51 -2.94
CA VAL A 253 -9.17 -4.64 -3.34
C VAL A 253 -8.83 -5.53 -2.14
N LEU A 254 -8.57 -4.98 -0.96
CA LEU A 254 -8.32 -5.79 0.25
C LEU A 254 -9.57 -6.50 0.76
N ALA A 255 -10.75 -5.88 0.65
CA ALA A 255 -12.02 -6.55 0.89
C ALA A 255 -12.23 -7.70 -0.11
N ALA A 256 -12.00 -7.47 -1.40
CA ALA A 256 -12.05 -8.52 -2.42
C ALA A 256 -11.00 -9.63 -2.17
N ALA A 257 -9.81 -9.28 -1.67
CA ALA A 257 -8.78 -10.25 -1.26
C ALA A 257 -9.31 -11.17 -0.15
N SER A 258 -10.01 -10.61 0.82
CA SER A 258 -10.67 -11.40 1.88
C SER A 258 -11.73 -12.34 1.32
N TRP A 259 -12.53 -11.87 0.36
CA TRP A 259 -13.54 -12.68 -0.31
C TRP A 259 -12.93 -13.83 -1.13
N ILE A 260 -11.94 -13.57 -2.01
CA ILE A 260 -11.32 -14.60 -2.86
C ILE A 260 -10.51 -15.64 -2.08
N LEU A 261 -10.07 -15.31 -0.86
CA LEU A 261 -9.40 -16.24 0.06
C LEU A 261 -10.39 -17.03 0.93
N GLY A 262 -11.70 -16.78 0.78
CA GLY A 262 -12.77 -17.53 1.46
C GLY A 262 -13.17 -16.97 2.83
N ALA A 263 -12.54 -15.91 3.32
CA ALA A 263 -12.87 -15.30 4.61
C ALA A 263 -14.17 -14.46 4.57
N GLY A 264 -14.52 -13.94 3.39
CA GLY A 264 -15.69 -13.10 3.17
C GLY A 264 -15.48 -11.63 3.55
N VAL A 265 -16.53 -10.83 3.44
CA VAL A 265 -16.54 -9.37 3.62
C VAL A 265 -17.76 -8.96 4.45
N THR A 266 -17.58 -8.00 5.35
CA THR A 266 -18.66 -7.35 6.09
C THR A 266 -18.99 -6.03 5.40
N LEU A 267 -20.27 -5.82 5.07
CA LEU A 267 -20.81 -4.62 4.41
C LEU A 267 -21.75 -3.82 5.34
N GLY A 268 -21.59 -4.01 6.65
CA GLY A 268 -22.42 -3.44 7.69
C GLY A 268 -22.67 -4.45 8.81
N ASP A 269 -23.13 -3.96 9.95
CA ASP A 269 -23.37 -4.83 11.11
C ASP A 269 -24.39 -5.94 10.77
N GLY A 270 -24.05 -7.18 11.15
CA GLY A 270 -24.82 -8.39 10.81
C GLY A 270 -24.80 -8.82 9.35
N SER A 271 -24.09 -8.14 8.44
CA SER A 271 -24.03 -8.54 7.03
C SER A 271 -22.83 -9.43 6.72
N LEU A 272 -23.03 -10.37 5.80
CA LEU A 272 -21.99 -11.28 5.32
C LEU A 272 -22.06 -11.47 3.81
N LEU A 273 -21.02 -11.02 3.12
CA LEU A 273 -20.74 -11.42 1.75
C LEU A 273 -19.70 -12.55 1.76
N SER A 274 -20.13 -13.76 1.45
CA SER A 274 -19.28 -14.95 1.36
C SER A 274 -19.28 -15.51 -0.07
N MET A 275 -18.48 -16.54 -0.33
CA MET A 275 -18.56 -17.28 -1.60
C MET A 275 -19.83 -18.12 -1.71
N ALA A 276 -20.42 -18.53 -0.57
CA ALA A 276 -21.61 -19.36 -0.51
C ALA A 276 -22.91 -18.54 -0.67
N GLY A 277 -22.83 -17.22 -0.55
CA GLY A 277 -23.98 -16.32 -0.69
C GLY A 277 -23.75 -14.98 0.00
N ALA A 278 -24.69 -14.07 -0.25
CA ALA A 278 -24.76 -12.75 0.35
C ALA A 278 -25.96 -12.69 1.29
N ASP A 279 -25.70 -12.60 2.60
CA ASP A 279 -26.70 -12.23 3.59
C ASP A 279 -26.47 -10.75 3.93
N VAL A 280 -27.00 -9.90 3.05
CA VAL A 280 -26.90 -8.46 3.15
C VAL A 280 -28.30 -7.90 3.27
N GLY A 281 -28.58 -7.18 4.36
CA GLY A 281 -29.83 -6.42 4.46
C GLY A 281 -29.87 -5.30 3.40
N LEU A 282 -30.82 -4.37 3.53
CA LEU A 282 -30.80 -3.13 2.73
C LEU A 282 -29.42 -2.44 2.79
N LEU A 283 -28.73 -2.43 1.64
CA LEU A 283 -27.44 -1.78 1.45
C LEU A 283 -27.66 -0.28 1.19
N PRO A 284 -26.81 0.59 1.76
CA PRO A 284 -26.87 2.02 1.46
C PRO A 284 -26.45 2.28 0.00
N ALA A 285 -26.86 3.44 -0.51
CA ALA A 285 -26.63 3.87 -1.90
C ALA A 285 -25.16 4.29 -2.16
N ILE A 286 -24.22 3.39 -1.89
CA ILE A 286 -22.80 3.54 -2.23
C ILE A 286 -22.56 2.78 -3.53
N PRO A 287 -22.08 3.42 -4.61
CA PRO A 287 -21.94 2.78 -5.92
C PRO A 287 -21.13 1.47 -5.87
N ALA A 288 -20.07 1.39 -5.06
CA ALA A 288 -19.29 0.17 -4.88
C ALA A 288 -20.11 -1.05 -4.42
N PHE A 289 -21.26 -0.87 -3.75
CA PHE A 289 -22.13 -1.96 -3.31
C PHE A 289 -23.02 -2.53 -4.41
N GLY A 290 -23.13 -1.86 -5.56
CA GLY A 290 -23.82 -2.38 -6.73
C GLY A 290 -23.20 -3.66 -7.32
N ILE A 291 -21.96 -4.01 -6.92
CA ILE A 291 -21.28 -5.25 -7.35
C ILE A 291 -21.73 -6.49 -6.59
N VAL A 292 -22.49 -6.32 -5.49
CA VAL A 292 -22.87 -7.44 -4.62
C VAL A 292 -23.93 -8.28 -5.31
N PRO A 293 -23.67 -9.57 -5.59
CA PRO A 293 -24.63 -10.42 -6.26
C PRO A 293 -25.86 -10.66 -5.35
N PRO A 294 -27.08 -10.66 -5.89
CA PRO A 294 -28.27 -10.94 -5.11
C PRO A 294 -28.38 -12.44 -4.78
N GLY A 295 -28.63 -12.76 -3.52
CA GLY A 295 -29.01 -14.11 -3.08
C GLY A 295 -27.86 -15.11 -2.89
N GLU A 296 -28.12 -16.36 -3.26
CA GLU A 296 -27.21 -17.48 -3.05
C GLU A 296 -25.95 -17.42 -3.91
N GLY A 297 -24.84 -17.94 -3.39
CA GLY A 297 -23.57 -17.95 -4.07
C GLY A 297 -23.53 -19.00 -5.18
N SER A 298 -22.73 -18.74 -6.22
CA SER A 298 -22.48 -19.71 -7.27
C SER A 298 -21.32 -20.63 -6.89
N TRP A 299 -21.41 -21.92 -7.22
CA TRP A 299 -20.29 -22.86 -7.14
C TRP A 299 -19.05 -22.37 -7.90
N SER A 300 -19.24 -21.57 -8.95
CA SER A 300 -18.13 -20.96 -9.69
C SER A 300 -17.31 -19.98 -8.86
N ALA A 301 -17.86 -19.41 -7.79
CA ALA A 301 -17.15 -18.50 -6.90
C ALA A 301 -15.98 -19.20 -6.19
N LEU A 302 -16.08 -20.51 -5.93
CA LEU A 302 -15.02 -21.30 -5.29
C LEU A 302 -13.72 -21.36 -6.11
N TRP A 303 -13.80 -21.17 -7.43
CA TRP A 303 -12.60 -21.11 -8.27
C TRP A 303 -11.67 -19.95 -7.89
N TRP A 304 -12.17 -18.88 -7.25
CA TRP A 304 -11.32 -17.79 -6.79
C TRP A 304 -10.32 -18.21 -5.70
N LEU A 305 -10.59 -19.29 -4.95
CA LEU A 305 -9.63 -19.85 -3.99
C LEU A 305 -8.33 -20.31 -4.67
N THR A 306 -8.37 -20.63 -5.96
CA THR A 306 -7.17 -20.98 -6.73
C THR A 306 -6.15 -19.84 -6.77
N VAL A 307 -6.58 -18.57 -6.64
CA VAL A 307 -5.65 -17.43 -6.53
C VAL A 307 -4.78 -17.57 -5.28
N GLY A 308 -5.35 -17.93 -4.14
CA GLY A 308 -4.59 -18.16 -2.91
C GLY A 308 -3.62 -19.35 -3.02
N VAL A 309 -4.05 -20.41 -3.69
CA VAL A 309 -3.18 -21.57 -4.00
C VAL A 309 -2.01 -21.16 -4.89
N VAL A 310 -2.27 -20.44 -5.98
CA VAL A 310 -1.22 -19.94 -6.89
C VAL A 310 -0.28 -18.99 -6.16
N ALA A 311 -0.80 -18.07 -5.33
CA ALA A 311 0.00 -17.15 -4.55
C ALA A 311 0.96 -17.87 -3.59
N GLY A 312 0.46 -18.84 -2.82
CA GLY A 312 1.30 -19.66 -1.96
C GLY A 312 2.30 -20.49 -2.75
N ALA A 313 1.87 -21.09 -3.86
CA ALA A 313 2.75 -21.88 -4.72
C ALA A 313 3.93 -21.05 -5.26
N LEU A 314 3.67 -19.83 -5.74
CA LEU A 314 4.68 -18.89 -6.22
C LEU A 314 5.65 -18.46 -5.11
N ALA A 315 5.17 -18.32 -3.86
CA ALA A 315 6.04 -18.07 -2.71
C ALA A 315 7.05 -19.22 -2.53
N GLY A 316 6.58 -20.46 -2.52
CA GLY A 316 7.44 -21.65 -2.40
C GLY A 316 8.41 -21.81 -3.57
N VAL A 317 7.96 -21.53 -4.80
CA VAL A 317 8.82 -21.53 -6.00
C VAL A 317 9.91 -20.46 -5.91
N ALA A 318 9.56 -19.25 -5.49
CA ALA A 318 10.52 -18.14 -5.32
C ALA A 318 11.60 -18.48 -4.28
N VAL A 319 11.21 -19.07 -3.14
CA VAL A 319 12.14 -19.56 -2.12
C VAL A 319 13.06 -20.64 -2.68
N ALA A 320 12.50 -21.62 -3.40
CA ALA A 320 13.28 -22.70 -3.98
C ALA A 320 14.27 -22.18 -5.04
N TRP A 321 13.87 -21.26 -5.93
CA TRP A 321 14.78 -20.65 -6.92
C TRP A 321 15.89 -19.82 -6.30
N ALA A 322 15.60 -19.08 -5.24
CA ALA A 322 16.63 -18.31 -4.54
C ALA A 322 17.67 -19.20 -3.84
N ARG A 323 17.37 -20.48 -3.60
CA ARG A 323 18.20 -21.40 -2.81
C ARG A 323 18.42 -22.76 -3.51
N PRO A 324 19.17 -22.78 -4.62
CA PRO A 324 19.32 -23.98 -5.45
C PRO A 324 20.05 -25.15 -4.76
N ARG A 325 20.77 -24.91 -3.66
CA ARG A 325 21.49 -25.93 -2.88
C ARG A 325 20.76 -26.37 -1.60
N ALA A 326 19.59 -25.80 -1.31
CA ALA A 326 18.82 -26.14 -0.11
C ALA A 326 18.22 -27.55 -0.23
N ARG A 327 18.08 -28.23 0.91
CA ARG A 327 17.41 -29.52 0.98
C ARG A 327 15.90 -29.35 0.79
N PHE A 328 15.21 -30.40 0.35
CA PHE A 328 13.79 -30.35 0.01
C PHE A 328 12.88 -30.04 1.23
N ASP A 329 13.28 -30.47 2.42
CA ASP A 329 12.63 -30.16 3.70
C ASP A 329 12.76 -28.66 4.03
N GLU A 330 13.92 -28.07 3.76
CA GLU A 330 14.16 -26.65 3.99
C GLU A 330 13.41 -25.75 2.98
N THR A 331 13.31 -26.14 1.70
CA THR A 331 12.52 -25.41 0.71
C THR A 331 11.02 -25.51 0.99
N ALA A 332 10.55 -26.67 1.45
CA ALA A 332 9.17 -26.86 1.90
C ALA A 332 8.86 -25.98 3.11
N LEU A 333 9.68 -26.03 4.16
CA LEU A 333 9.45 -25.28 5.39
C LEU A 333 9.46 -23.78 5.15
N VAL A 334 10.49 -23.24 4.49
CA VAL A 334 10.58 -21.79 4.25
C VAL A 334 9.57 -21.32 3.21
N GLY A 335 9.21 -22.15 2.23
CA GLY A 335 8.11 -21.89 1.31
C GLY A 335 6.78 -21.74 2.06
N GLY A 336 6.48 -22.69 2.95
CA GLY A 336 5.30 -22.63 3.80
C GLY A 336 5.29 -21.43 4.76
N LEU A 337 6.39 -21.18 5.47
CA LEU A 337 6.52 -20.02 6.37
C LEU A 337 6.39 -18.68 5.63
N SER A 338 6.91 -18.59 4.40
CA SER A 338 6.73 -17.39 3.56
C SER A 338 5.27 -17.21 3.14
N GLY A 339 4.56 -18.29 2.84
CA GLY A 339 3.12 -18.26 2.57
C GLY A 339 2.30 -17.83 3.78
N VAL A 340 2.62 -18.36 4.97
CA VAL A 340 2.01 -17.95 6.25
C VAL A 340 2.26 -16.46 6.50
N ALA A 341 3.50 -16.01 6.36
CA ALA A 341 3.86 -14.60 6.53
C ALA A 341 3.11 -13.69 5.54
N ALA A 342 2.93 -14.13 4.28
CA ALA A 342 2.20 -13.36 3.27
C ALA A 342 0.71 -13.27 3.62
N GLY A 343 0.11 -14.37 4.08
CA GLY A 343 -1.26 -14.40 4.58
C GLY A 343 -1.46 -13.44 5.74
N LEU A 344 -0.55 -13.44 6.73
CA LEU A 344 -0.60 -12.53 7.87
C LEU A 344 -0.40 -11.06 7.45
N LEU A 345 0.49 -10.78 6.51
CA LEU A 345 0.66 -9.44 5.95
C LEU A 345 -0.64 -8.95 5.29
N LEU A 346 -1.30 -9.79 4.49
CA LEU A 346 -2.59 -9.47 3.88
C LEU A 346 -3.65 -9.20 4.94
N THR A 347 -3.70 -9.99 6.02
CA THR A 347 -4.59 -9.74 7.17
C THR A 347 -4.33 -8.37 7.81
N VAL A 348 -3.07 -8.01 8.03
CA VAL A 348 -2.71 -6.70 8.60
C VAL A 348 -3.13 -5.57 7.65
N LEU A 349 -2.84 -5.68 6.35
CA LEU A 349 -3.25 -4.69 5.36
C LEU A 349 -4.77 -4.54 5.31
N ALA A 350 -5.50 -5.64 5.31
CA ALA A 350 -6.95 -5.66 5.29
C ALA A 350 -7.55 -5.06 6.58
N ALA A 351 -6.93 -5.29 7.74
CA ALA A 351 -7.31 -4.67 9.00
C ALA A 351 -7.12 -3.14 8.99
N LEU A 352 -6.04 -2.64 8.36
CA LEU A 352 -5.84 -1.20 8.17
C LEU A 352 -6.90 -0.57 7.25
N GLY A 353 -7.41 -1.34 6.29
CA GLY A 353 -8.44 -0.92 5.36
C GLY A 353 -9.87 -1.06 5.85
N ALA A 354 -10.08 -1.74 6.99
CA ALA A 354 -11.39 -1.92 7.61
C ALA A 354 -11.71 -0.78 8.59
N GLY A 355 -12.99 -0.46 8.72
CA GLY A 355 -13.44 0.59 9.64
C GLY A 355 -14.91 0.94 9.43
N GLY A 356 -15.37 1.97 10.14
CA GLY A 356 -16.73 2.49 10.00
C GLY A 356 -16.79 3.68 9.05
N LEU A 357 -17.85 3.74 8.26
CA LEU A 357 -18.25 4.94 7.49
C LEU A 357 -19.44 5.67 8.14
N GLY A 358 -19.95 5.18 9.28
CA GLY A 358 -21.02 5.83 10.03
C GLY A 358 -21.53 4.97 11.18
N ALA A 359 -22.79 5.16 11.57
CA ALA A 359 -23.46 4.38 12.62
C ALA A 359 -24.18 3.14 12.06
N ASP A 360 -24.59 2.24 12.96
CA ASP A 360 -25.40 1.05 12.69
C ASP A 360 -24.87 0.22 11.52
N ARG A 361 -25.57 0.25 10.37
CA ARG A 361 -25.23 -0.51 9.16
C ARG A 361 -23.93 -0.06 8.49
N LEU A 362 -23.35 1.07 8.89
CA LEU A 362 -22.07 1.55 8.41
C LEU A 362 -20.99 1.54 9.49
N ALA A 363 -21.26 0.95 10.66
CA ALA A 363 -20.33 0.91 11.78
C ALA A 363 -19.07 0.05 11.50
N HIS A 364 -19.22 -1.00 10.70
CA HIS A 364 -18.11 -1.87 10.34
C HIS A 364 -18.19 -2.34 8.89
N LEU A 365 -17.16 -2.01 8.13
CA LEU A 365 -17.02 -2.33 6.72
C LEU A 365 -15.61 -2.84 6.44
N GLY A 366 -15.52 -3.82 5.55
CA GLY A 366 -14.25 -4.33 5.03
C GLY A 366 -14.07 -5.83 5.21
N ALA A 367 -12.82 -6.27 5.16
CA ALA A 367 -12.44 -7.66 5.31
C ALA A 367 -12.81 -8.21 6.70
N ARG A 368 -13.20 -9.48 6.74
CA ARG A 368 -13.41 -10.22 7.99
C ARG A 368 -12.07 -10.65 8.57
N VAL A 369 -11.43 -9.74 9.30
CA VAL A 369 -10.02 -9.85 9.73
C VAL A 369 -9.75 -11.13 10.53
N GLY A 370 -10.67 -11.54 11.41
CA GLY A 370 -10.52 -12.74 12.24
C GLY A 370 -10.47 -14.01 11.41
N GLU A 371 -11.41 -14.17 10.48
CA GLU A 371 -11.44 -15.27 9.53
C GLU A 371 -10.27 -15.20 8.57
N LEU A 372 -9.94 -14.01 8.05
CA LEU A 372 -8.81 -13.82 7.15
C LEU A 372 -7.49 -14.22 7.78
N ALA A 373 -7.31 -13.98 9.08
CA ALA A 373 -6.14 -14.41 9.85
C ALA A 373 -5.96 -15.93 9.92
N VAL A 374 -7.03 -16.70 9.69
CA VAL A 374 -6.99 -18.17 9.61
C VAL A 374 -6.87 -18.62 8.16
N PHE A 375 -7.79 -18.18 7.30
CA PHE A 375 -7.88 -18.66 5.92
C PHE A 375 -6.64 -18.29 5.09
N ALA A 376 -6.16 -17.04 5.16
CA ALA A 376 -5.05 -16.60 4.33
C ALA A 376 -3.73 -17.32 4.66
N PRO A 377 -3.26 -17.38 5.93
CA PRO A 377 -2.01 -18.07 6.24
C PRO A 377 -2.09 -19.56 6.00
N THR A 378 -3.24 -20.20 6.26
CA THR A 378 -3.42 -21.64 6.01
C THR A 378 -3.36 -21.96 4.52
N LEU A 379 -4.13 -21.24 3.69
CA LEU A 379 -4.19 -21.50 2.25
C LEU A 379 -2.84 -21.25 1.57
N LEU A 380 -2.24 -20.07 1.81
CA LEU A 380 -0.96 -19.70 1.21
C LEU A 380 0.19 -20.54 1.78
N GLY A 381 0.16 -20.83 3.09
CA GLY A 381 1.18 -21.63 3.76
C GLY A 381 1.20 -23.08 3.30
N LEU A 382 0.04 -23.75 3.21
CA LEU A 382 -0.04 -25.12 2.71
C LEU A 382 0.40 -25.21 1.24
N ALA A 383 -0.08 -24.29 0.40
CA ALA A 383 0.31 -24.27 -1.01
C ALA A 383 1.81 -23.99 -1.20
N GLY A 384 2.40 -23.09 -0.41
CA GLY A 384 3.83 -22.80 -0.42
C GLY A 384 4.69 -23.94 0.10
N LEU A 385 4.20 -24.69 1.09
CA LEU A 385 4.87 -25.89 1.60
C LEU A 385 4.89 -26.99 0.53
N VAL A 386 3.75 -27.29 -0.08
CA VAL A 386 3.61 -28.33 -1.11
C VAL A 386 4.44 -27.97 -2.36
N SER A 387 4.38 -26.72 -2.83
CA SER A 387 5.18 -26.30 -3.99
C SER A 387 6.68 -26.30 -3.67
N GLY A 388 7.07 -25.82 -2.50
CA GLY A 388 8.46 -25.82 -2.03
C GLY A 388 9.03 -27.24 -1.92
N LEU A 389 8.22 -28.20 -1.46
CA LEU A 389 8.57 -29.62 -1.41
C LEU A 389 8.75 -30.19 -2.81
N PHE A 390 7.75 -30.02 -3.69
CA PHE A 390 7.75 -30.58 -5.04
C PHE A 390 8.95 -30.07 -5.85
N VAL A 391 9.18 -28.76 -5.80
CA VAL A 391 10.31 -28.13 -6.51
C VAL A 391 11.65 -28.54 -5.90
N GLY A 392 11.73 -28.68 -4.57
CA GLY A 392 12.92 -29.19 -3.89
C GLY A 392 13.27 -30.63 -4.29
N LEU A 393 12.26 -31.51 -4.38
CA LEU A 393 12.42 -32.90 -4.81
C LEU A 393 12.84 -33.00 -6.29
N ALA A 394 12.21 -32.23 -7.17
CA ALA A 394 12.49 -32.25 -8.61
C ALA A 394 13.93 -31.82 -8.95
N ARG A 395 14.57 -31.05 -8.07
CA ARG A 395 15.94 -30.54 -8.24
C ARG A 395 17.00 -31.41 -7.58
N ARG A 396 16.63 -32.51 -6.93
CA ARG A 396 17.59 -33.41 -6.32
C ARG A 396 18.55 -33.90 -7.42
N PRO A 397 19.88 -33.70 -7.29
CA PRO A 397 20.81 -34.31 -8.24
C PRO A 397 20.55 -35.81 -8.24
N ARG A 398 20.37 -36.39 -9.44
CA ARG A 398 20.28 -37.84 -9.59
C ARG A 398 21.57 -38.41 -9.01
N ALA A 399 21.44 -39.37 -8.11
CA ALA A 399 22.59 -40.14 -7.66
C ALA A 399 23.01 -40.99 -8.87
N ASP A 400 24.09 -40.59 -9.52
CA ASP A 400 24.81 -41.42 -10.49
C ASP A 400 25.65 -42.46 -9.74
#